data_AF-K2HH33-F1
#
_entry.id   AF-K2HH33-F1
#
_cell.length_a   1.000
_cell.length_b   1.000
_cell.length_c   1.000
_cell.angle_alpha   90.00
_cell.angle_beta   90.00
_cell.angle_gamma   90.00
#
_symmetry.space_group_name_H-M   'P 1'
#
loop_
_entity.id
_entity.type
_entity.pdbx_description
1 polymer ?
#
loop_
_entity_poly.entity_id
_entity_poly.type
_entity_poly.pdbx_seq_one_letter_code
_entity_poly.pdbx_strand_id
1 'polypeptide(L)'
;MFSIAYNQLTELPSFFSLLSNLNSLDIDHNPLTSISLLASMSISDLVMSDVSFNTLSLHEFITLTRLRIFGGSIKQVNELPPIKTLYLENLGLKKIESIPECNELSLQTNGLTSIPAVNSAIEVLNLKDNLLTQLPDMYPTLQRLDVTKNLLSELPQLHTSLRFLSISCNNFDSFPNNITQLIHLHYLDLSNNKVISIPSSICNLVELEQLRMSFNYICSLPNEISMLSHLRLLNISHNRLYQLPPYLPFSLRTLLINSNHLICLPSIIKNIHLIEIDISCNQLVSIDYLTAIHSLQSINCSYNDIQTIPKEVFEHKKLERLTVCGKRCSGINKLKKNTVVLMTTKTNNGLYSLPVKRSTITTIKRNDNKSKLIYPCNTICSFGISEWKGNRETMEDCLCVIENFIEHGNHLIVLCDGHGGSETSFYCVSRFKETIEKIFIQKPEAGISNILIQTFLELNKNINVCGIKDGSTCLCIFICDKKLYIANTGDCKCLLIKQDGFIQLTVEHRPVIKSEYKRIRENGGYVINDRTNGILALSRSLGDTSIQPILTPTPDIFIREREESDQFLIVACDGVWDFLRNEEVYSIVKKRINFEPSDISSSIRDMAFARGSTDNVSCVVCKF
;
A
#
# COMPACT_ATOMS: atom_id res chain seq x y z
N MET A 1 -23.88 -27.45 8.15
CA MET A 1 -23.24 -26.17 8.53
C MET A 1 -24.36 -25.23 8.96
N PHE A 2 -24.25 -24.67 10.15
CA PHE A 2 -25.20 -23.69 10.69
C PHE A 2 -24.38 -22.49 11.16
N SER A 3 -24.73 -21.28 10.69
CA SER A 3 -24.05 -20.04 11.09
C SER A 3 -25.05 -19.14 11.79
N ILE A 4 -24.65 -18.66 12.96
CA ILE A 4 -25.35 -17.62 13.74
C ILE A 4 -24.39 -16.46 14.02
N ALA A 5 -23.50 -16.18 13.06
CA ALA A 5 -22.55 -15.10 13.19
C ALA A 5 -23.23 -13.72 13.29
N TYR A 6 -22.64 -12.78 14.02
CA TYR A 6 -23.10 -11.38 14.15
C TYR A 6 -24.48 -11.20 14.82
N ASN A 7 -24.85 -12.06 15.77
CA ASN A 7 -26.17 -12.03 16.43
C ASN A 7 -26.16 -11.47 17.86
N GLN A 8 -25.01 -11.00 18.38
CA GLN A 8 -24.86 -10.47 19.74
C GLN A 8 -25.27 -11.46 20.84
N LEU A 9 -25.16 -12.77 20.58
CA LEU A 9 -25.51 -13.82 21.53
C LEU A 9 -24.48 -13.89 22.66
N THR A 10 -24.94 -13.82 23.91
CA THR A 10 -24.09 -13.98 25.10
C THR A 10 -23.99 -15.44 25.58
N GLU A 11 -24.97 -16.27 25.18
CA GLU A 11 -25.05 -17.71 25.45
C GLU A 11 -25.63 -18.43 24.23
N LEU A 12 -25.31 -19.73 24.08
CA LEU A 12 -25.88 -20.55 23.03
C LEU A 12 -27.31 -21.00 23.37
N PRO A 13 -28.29 -20.86 22.46
CA PRO A 13 -29.66 -21.31 22.70
C PRO A 13 -29.76 -22.81 23.02
N SER A 14 -30.58 -23.18 24.01
CA SER A 14 -30.71 -24.57 24.47
C SER A 14 -31.15 -25.57 23.39
N PHE A 15 -31.85 -25.14 22.34
CA PHE A 15 -32.27 -26.03 21.25
C PHE A 15 -31.09 -26.59 20.44
N PHE A 16 -29.89 -26.03 20.56
CA PHE A 16 -28.69 -26.57 19.90
C PHE A 16 -28.41 -28.02 20.31
N SER A 17 -28.70 -28.40 21.56
CA SER A 17 -28.53 -29.78 22.03
C SER A 17 -29.46 -30.78 21.31
N LEU A 18 -30.50 -30.30 20.61
CA LEU A 18 -31.45 -31.11 19.84
C LEU A 18 -30.99 -31.30 18.39
N LEU A 19 -29.96 -30.57 17.93
CA LEU A 19 -29.48 -30.62 16.55
C LEU A 19 -28.48 -31.76 16.34
N SER A 20 -28.95 -33.00 16.41
CA SER A 20 -28.11 -34.22 16.35
C SER A 20 -27.28 -34.39 15.06
N ASN A 21 -27.67 -33.73 13.96
CA ASN A 21 -26.97 -33.78 12.68
C ASN A 21 -26.02 -32.58 12.44
N LEU A 22 -25.85 -31.70 13.43
CA LEU A 22 -25.02 -30.51 13.29
C LEU A 22 -23.52 -30.88 13.33
N ASN A 23 -22.91 -30.87 12.15
CA ASN A 23 -21.49 -31.24 12.00
C ASN A 23 -20.53 -30.04 11.96
N SER A 24 -21.03 -28.86 11.58
CA SER A 24 -20.24 -27.63 11.43
C SER A 24 -21.04 -26.45 11.94
N LEU A 25 -20.42 -25.68 12.83
CA LEU A 25 -21.04 -24.56 13.53
C LEU A 25 -20.13 -23.32 13.45
N ASP A 26 -20.73 -22.22 13.03
CA ASP A 26 -20.12 -20.90 12.97
C ASP A 26 -20.86 -19.94 13.91
N ILE A 27 -20.18 -19.52 14.96
CA ILE A 27 -20.71 -18.66 16.03
C ILE A 27 -19.93 -17.34 16.13
N ASP A 28 -19.24 -16.97 15.05
CA ASP A 28 -18.40 -15.79 14.90
C ASP A 28 -19.10 -14.47 15.31
N HIS A 29 -18.37 -13.49 15.86
CA HIS A 29 -18.93 -12.18 16.27
C HIS A 29 -20.15 -12.28 17.20
N ASN A 30 -20.03 -13.11 18.25
CA ASN A 30 -20.98 -13.17 19.36
C ASN A 30 -20.20 -13.06 20.70
N PRO A 31 -20.62 -12.22 21.66
CA PRO A 31 -19.95 -12.05 22.95
C PRO A 31 -20.23 -13.22 23.91
N LEU A 32 -19.94 -14.45 23.47
CA LEU A 32 -20.21 -15.66 24.23
C LEU A 32 -19.35 -15.75 25.48
N THR A 33 -19.99 -16.10 26.59
CA THR A 33 -19.35 -16.26 27.92
C THR A 33 -19.18 -17.73 28.33
N SER A 34 -19.81 -18.66 27.61
CA SER A 34 -19.60 -20.10 27.71
C SER A 34 -19.94 -20.83 26.40
N ILE A 35 -19.31 -21.99 26.17
CA ILE A 35 -19.64 -22.96 25.10
C ILE A 35 -19.94 -24.36 25.64
N SER A 36 -20.21 -24.50 26.94
CA SER A 36 -20.45 -25.81 27.58
C SER A 36 -21.59 -26.60 26.95
N LEU A 37 -22.60 -25.94 26.36
CA LEU A 37 -23.71 -26.60 25.66
C LEU A 37 -23.24 -27.44 24.45
N LEU A 38 -22.10 -27.09 23.85
CA LEU A 38 -21.57 -27.81 22.70
C LEU A 38 -20.89 -29.13 23.10
N ALA A 39 -20.52 -29.32 24.37
CA ALA A 39 -19.72 -30.47 24.81
C ALA A 39 -20.41 -31.83 24.62
N SER A 40 -21.75 -31.85 24.64
CA SER A 40 -22.54 -33.06 24.38
C SER A 40 -22.83 -33.30 22.89
N MET A 41 -22.29 -32.47 21.98
CA MET A 41 -22.59 -32.51 20.55
C MET A 41 -21.44 -33.12 19.73
N SER A 42 -21.76 -33.87 18.69
CA SER A 42 -20.79 -34.46 17.75
C SER A 42 -20.36 -33.46 16.66
N ILE A 43 -19.80 -32.32 17.04
CA ILE A 43 -19.34 -31.28 16.10
C ILE A 43 -17.93 -31.63 15.61
N SER A 44 -17.68 -31.54 14.30
CA SER A 44 -16.34 -31.74 13.72
C SER A 44 -15.64 -30.46 13.28
N ASP A 45 -16.37 -29.36 13.10
CA ASP A 45 -15.85 -28.08 12.61
C ASP A 45 -16.49 -26.90 13.36
N LEU A 46 -15.66 -26.12 14.06
CA LEU A 46 -16.11 -25.01 14.90
C LEU A 46 -15.32 -23.72 14.58
N VAL A 47 -16.05 -22.64 14.33
CA VAL A 47 -15.51 -21.30 14.06
C VAL A 47 -16.06 -20.27 15.05
N MET A 48 -15.16 -19.46 15.63
CA MET A 48 -15.48 -18.46 16.66
C MET A 48 -14.62 -17.18 16.53
N SER A 49 -15.17 -16.03 16.88
CA SER A 49 -14.44 -14.79 17.20
C SER A 49 -15.28 -14.00 18.21
N ASP A 50 -14.63 -13.26 19.11
CA ASP A 50 -15.19 -12.58 20.30
C ASP A 50 -15.46 -13.47 21.52
N VAL A 51 -14.55 -14.42 21.75
CA VAL A 51 -14.61 -15.28 22.94
C VAL A 51 -13.96 -14.59 24.15
N SER A 52 -14.66 -14.55 25.28
CA SER A 52 -14.17 -13.93 26.53
C SER A 52 -13.91 -14.95 27.65
N PHE A 53 -13.19 -16.04 27.31
CA PHE A 53 -12.83 -17.07 28.29
C PHE A 53 -11.45 -16.81 28.88
N ASN A 54 -11.30 -16.99 30.20
CA ASN A 54 -9.97 -17.00 30.81
C ASN A 54 -9.13 -18.20 30.37
N THR A 55 -9.77 -19.34 30.09
CA THR A 55 -9.13 -20.61 29.74
C THR A 55 -9.99 -21.36 28.73
N LEU A 56 -9.36 -21.92 27.69
CA LEU A 56 -10.03 -22.82 26.73
C LEU A 56 -9.64 -24.27 27.05
N SER A 57 -10.62 -25.13 27.31
CA SER A 57 -10.46 -26.59 27.45
C SER A 57 -11.56 -27.28 26.65
N LEU A 58 -11.19 -28.20 25.76
CA LEU A 58 -12.11 -28.89 24.85
C LEU A 58 -11.91 -30.42 24.86
N HIS A 59 -11.43 -30.98 25.96
CA HIS A 59 -11.18 -32.42 26.10
C HIS A 59 -12.43 -33.30 25.87
N GLU A 60 -13.63 -32.75 26.07
CA GLU A 60 -14.91 -33.45 25.82
C GLU A 60 -15.30 -33.50 24.33
N PHE A 61 -14.66 -32.69 23.47
CA PHE A 61 -14.98 -32.56 22.05
C PHE A 61 -14.17 -33.52 21.17
N ILE A 62 -14.26 -34.81 21.45
CA ILE A 62 -13.44 -35.85 20.80
C ILE A 62 -13.67 -35.99 19.28
N THR A 63 -14.78 -35.48 18.75
CA THR A 63 -15.09 -35.51 17.31
C THR A 63 -14.54 -34.33 16.53
N LEU A 64 -13.96 -33.34 17.22
CA LEU A 64 -13.51 -32.09 16.60
C LEU A 64 -12.30 -32.32 15.70
N THR A 65 -12.44 -32.01 14.42
CA THR A 65 -11.36 -32.14 13.43
C THR A 65 -10.79 -30.78 13.03
N ARG A 66 -11.57 -29.71 13.17
CA ARG A 66 -11.16 -28.34 12.86
C ARG A 66 -11.70 -27.36 13.89
N LEU A 67 -10.81 -26.49 14.39
CA LEU A 67 -11.13 -25.41 15.30
C LEU A 67 -10.48 -24.14 14.80
N ARG A 68 -11.27 -23.07 14.67
CA ARG A 68 -10.76 -21.75 14.31
C ARG A 68 -11.29 -20.70 15.26
N ILE A 69 -10.38 -19.95 15.88
CA ILE A 69 -10.69 -18.84 16.77
C ILE A 69 -9.87 -17.62 16.32
N PHE A 70 -10.52 -16.53 15.92
CA PHE A 70 -9.86 -15.39 15.25
C PHE A 70 -9.81 -14.09 16.07
N GLY A 71 -10.32 -14.12 17.30
CA GLY A 71 -10.36 -12.96 18.17
C GLY A 71 -10.99 -13.27 19.52
N GLY A 72 -10.59 -12.54 20.55
CA GLY A 72 -11.06 -12.73 21.92
C GLY A 72 -9.95 -12.48 22.94
N SER A 73 -10.16 -12.94 24.18
CA SER A 73 -9.21 -12.75 25.29
C SER A 73 -8.86 -14.08 25.98
N ILE A 74 -8.42 -15.06 25.21
CA ILE A 74 -7.98 -16.35 25.76
C ILE A 74 -6.57 -16.20 26.33
N LYS A 75 -6.47 -16.18 27.66
CA LYS A 75 -5.16 -16.05 28.34
C LYS A 75 -4.34 -17.34 28.28
N GLN A 76 -5.00 -18.50 28.29
CA GLN A 76 -4.37 -19.83 28.32
C GLN A 76 -5.21 -20.87 27.57
N VAL A 77 -4.53 -21.85 26.98
CA VAL A 77 -5.12 -23.03 26.32
C VAL A 77 -4.65 -24.27 27.09
N ASN A 78 -5.60 -25.09 27.54
CA ASN A 78 -5.34 -26.37 28.21
C ASN A 78 -5.39 -27.52 27.19
N GLU A 79 -5.36 -28.77 27.67
CA GLU A 79 -5.45 -29.98 26.85
C GLU A 79 -6.58 -29.89 25.81
N LEU A 80 -6.17 -29.77 24.55
CA LEU A 80 -7.01 -29.94 23.37
C LEU A 80 -6.85 -31.38 22.87
N PRO A 81 -7.91 -32.04 22.39
CA PRO A 81 -7.78 -33.35 21.75
C PRO A 81 -6.95 -33.22 20.45
N PRO A 82 -6.39 -34.34 19.94
CA PRO A 82 -5.82 -34.38 18.60
C PRO A 82 -6.81 -33.83 17.57
N ILE A 83 -6.34 -32.91 16.74
CA ILE A 83 -7.19 -32.15 15.83
C ILE A 83 -6.46 -31.93 14.52
N LYS A 84 -7.11 -32.08 13.37
CA LYS A 84 -6.43 -31.95 12.09
C LYS A 84 -5.97 -30.51 11.81
N THR A 85 -6.85 -29.54 12.04
CA THR A 85 -6.61 -28.10 11.81
C THR A 85 -6.93 -27.29 13.06
N LEU A 86 -5.95 -26.54 13.57
CA LEU A 86 -6.10 -25.67 14.74
C LEU A 86 -5.63 -24.25 14.44
N TYR A 87 -6.55 -23.30 14.33
CA TYR A 87 -6.25 -21.88 14.18
C TYR A 87 -6.65 -21.13 15.44
N LEU A 88 -5.68 -20.51 16.09
CA LEU A 88 -5.83 -19.73 17.31
C LEU A 88 -5.13 -18.39 17.06
N GLU A 89 -5.86 -17.39 16.59
CA GLU A 89 -5.32 -16.16 16.02
C GLU A 89 -5.85 -14.95 16.77
N ASN A 90 -5.00 -13.95 17.03
CA ASN A 90 -5.39 -12.70 17.71
C ASN A 90 -6.05 -12.92 19.10
N LEU A 91 -5.48 -13.83 19.90
CA LEU A 91 -6.01 -14.19 21.23
C LEU A 91 -5.16 -13.65 22.39
N GLY A 92 -3.99 -13.09 22.10
CA GLY A 92 -3.05 -12.63 23.12
C GLY A 92 -2.34 -13.78 23.85
N LEU A 93 -2.20 -14.94 23.20
CA LEU A 93 -1.47 -16.10 23.73
C LEU A 93 0.03 -15.82 23.75
N LYS A 94 0.54 -15.17 24.81
CA LYS A 94 1.97 -14.82 24.91
C LYS A 94 2.91 -16.02 25.08
N LYS A 95 2.41 -17.12 25.63
CA LYS A 95 3.13 -18.38 25.85
C LYS A 95 2.16 -19.55 25.69
N ILE A 96 2.63 -20.63 25.05
CA ILE A 96 1.92 -21.91 24.92
C ILE A 96 2.90 -22.99 25.36
N GLU A 97 2.48 -23.88 26.26
CA GLU A 97 3.37 -24.91 26.82
C GLU A 97 3.34 -26.22 26.01
N SER A 98 2.22 -26.52 25.38
CA SER A 98 2.05 -27.68 24.50
C SER A 98 0.99 -27.38 23.43
N ILE A 99 1.13 -28.00 22.27
CA ILE A 99 0.10 -28.00 21.22
C ILE A 99 -0.45 -29.42 21.05
N PRO A 100 -1.72 -29.59 20.65
CA PRO A 100 -2.23 -30.91 20.29
C PRO A 100 -1.55 -31.46 19.05
N GLU A 101 -1.67 -32.78 18.84
CA GLU A 101 -1.34 -33.38 17.56
C GLU A 101 -2.25 -32.81 16.47
N CYS A 102 -1.62 -32.30 15.40
CA CYS A 102 -2.29 -31.66 14.29
C CYS A 102 -1.43 -31.62 13.03
N ASN A 103 -2.08 -31.49 11.86
CA ASN A 103 -1.41 -31.33 10.57
C ASN A 103 -1.25 -29.85 10.20
N GLU A 104 -2.22 -29.01 10.58
CA GLU A 104 -2.25 -27.59 10.27
C GLU A 104 -2.42 -26.77 11.56
N LEU A 105 -1.46 -25.90 11.83
CA LEU A 105 -1.44 -25.03 13.00
C LEU A 105 -1.25 -23.57 12.58
N SER A 106 -2.13 -22.70 13.07
CA SER A 106 -1.97 -21.24 12.97
C SER A 106 -2.05 -20.61 14.35
N LEU A 107 -1.02 -19.86 14.70
CA LEU A 107 -0.89 -19.11 15.95
C LEU A 107 -0.60 -17.63 15.69
N GLN A 108 -1.07 -17.09 14.56
CA GLN A 108 -0.71 -15.73 14.17
C GLN A 108 -1.27 -14.64 15.10
N THR A 109 -0.57 -13.51 15.19
CA THR A 109 -1.04 -12.31 15.93
C THR A 109 -1.31 -12.58 17.42
N ASN A 110 -0.51 -13.43 18.08
CA ASN A 110 -0.70 -13.74 19.52
C ASN A 110 0.30 -13.05 20.45
N GLY A 111 1.36 -12.45 19.90
CA GLY A 111 2.46 -11.91 20.69
C GLY A 111 3.32 -13.00 21.34
N LEU A 112 3.41 -14.18 20.72
CA LEU A 112 4.24 -15.29 21.19
C LEU A 112 5.72 -14.91 21.18
N THR A 113 6.42 -15.21 22.28
CA THR A 113 7.89 -15.04 22.36
C THR A 113 8.65 -16.35 22.12
N SER A 114 7.97 -17.48 22.29
CA SER A 114 8.46 -18.84 22.01
C SER A 114 7.28 -19.78 21.75
N ILE A 115 7.51 -20.87 21.01
CA ILE A 115 6.54 -21.96 20.84
C ILE A 115 7.09 -23.27 21.41
N PRO A 116 6.24 -24.22 21.85
CA PRO A 116 6.69 -25.54 22.27
C PRO A 116 7.12 -26.37 21.05
N ALA A 117 7.73 -27.54 21.32
CA ALA A 117 8.03 -28.49 20.27
C ALA A 117 6.74 -28.88 19.54
N VAL A 118 6.78 -28.82 18.22
CA VAL A 118 5.66 -29.23 17.39
C VAL A 118 5.65 -30.74 17.17
N ASN A 119 4.52 -31.31 16.75
CA ASN A 119 4.45 -32.75 16.45
C ASN A 119 5.02 -33.05 15.05
N SER A 120 5.40 -34.30 14.80
CA SER A 120 6.04 -34.71 13.54
C SER A 120 5.09 -34.89 12.36
N ALA A 121 3.78 -34.67 12.54
CA ALA A 121 2.78 -34.74 11.48
C ALA A 121 2.41 -33.36 10.93
N ILE A 122 2.98 -32.26 11.46
CA ILE A 122 2.71 -30.92 10.96
C ILE A 122 3.16 -30.80 9.51
N GLU A 123 2.24 -30.32 8.67
CA GLU A 123 2.44 -29.99 7.25
C GLU A 123 2.38 -28.48 7.03
N VAL A 124 1.57 -27.76 7.82
CA VAL A 124 1.39 -26.30 7.73
C VAL A 124 1.57 -25.66 9.09
N LEU A 125 2.49 -24.70 9.18
CA LEU A 125 2.75 -23.92 10.38
C LEU A 125 2.74 -22.42 10.05
N ASN A 126 1.77 -21.69 10.60
CA ASN A 126 1.68 -20.24 10.51
C ASN A 126 1.90 -19.60 11.89
N LEU A 127 2.99 -18.86 12.01
CA LEU A 127 3.41 -18.13 13.21
C LEU A 127 3.58 -16.63 12.93
N LYS A 128 2.94 -16.14 11.86
CA LYS A 128 3.00 -14.74 11.44
C LYS A 128 2.65 -13.78 12.59
N ASP A 129 3.28 -12.60 12.59
CA ASP A 129 2.92 -11.49 13.47
C ASP A 129 3.00 -11.87 14.96
N ASN A 130 4.18 -12.30 15.37
CA ASN A 130 4.51 -12.65 16.75
C ASN A 130 5.83 -11.99 17.15
N LEU A 131 6.38 -12.37 18.30
CA LEU A 131 7.62 -11.82 18.86
C LEU A 131 8.71 -12.89 18.97
N LEU A 132 8.70 -13.89 18.07
CA LEU A 132 9.63 -15.01 18.09
C LEU A 132 11.04 -14.56 17.72
N THR A 133 12.02 -14.96 18.51
CA THR A 133 13.46 -14.69 18.25
C THR A 133 14.20 -15.91 17.70
N GLN A 134 13.67 -17.10 17.97
CA GLN A 134 14.17 -18.39 17.51
C GLN A 134 13.00 -19.34 17.21
N LEU A 135 13.28 -20.42 16.47
CA LEU A 135 12.34 -21.50 16.19
C LEU A 135 12.95 -22.84 16.63
N PRO A 136 12.12 -23.81 17.05
CA PRO A 136 12.58 -25.19 17.25
C PRO A 136 12.91 -25.86 15.90
N ASP A 137 13.59 -27.01 15.96
CA ASP A 137 13.83 -27.82 14.76
C ASP A 137 12.50 -28.29 14.14
N MET A 138 12.41 -28.16 12.82
CA MET A 138 11.21 -28.48 12.06
C MET A 138 11.26 -29.91 11.52
N TYR A 139 10.11 -30.57 11.42
CA TYR A 139 10.06 -31.96 10.96
C TYR A 139 10.05 -32.09 9.43
N PRO A 140 10.49 -33.24 8.88
CA PRO A 140 10.52 -33.49 7.43
C PRO A 140 9.16 -33.54 6.73
N THR A 141 8.04 -33.46 7.46
CA THR A 141 6.69 -33.40 6.89
C THR A 141 6.26 -31.98 6.54
N LEU A 142 6.93 -30.96 7.07
CA LEU A 142 6.52 -29.56 6.94
C LEU A 142 6.60 -29.11 5.48
N GLN A 143 5.50 -28.63 4.93
CA GLN A 143 5.38 -28.16 3.55
C GLN A 143 5.23 -26.64 3.46
N ARG A 144 4.64 -26.02 4.47
CA ARG A 144 4.41 -24.57 4.53
C ARG A 144 4.83 -24.01 5.89
N LEU A 145 5.76 -23.06 5.87
CA LEU A 145 6.17 -22.29 7.03
C LEU A 145 6.01 -20.80 6.77
N ASP A 146 5.22 -20.12 7.61
CA ASP A 146 5.07 -18.67 7.60
C ASP A 146 5.47 -18.11 8.96
N VAL A 147 6.57 -17.39 9.02
CA VAL A 147 7.09 -16.72 10.22
C VAL A 147 7.27 -15.22 9.98
N THR A 148 6.48 -14.67 9.06
CA THR A 148 6.45 -13.25 8.71
C THR A 148 6.22 -12.37 9.94
N LYS A 149 6.83 -11.17 10.02
CA LYS A 149 6.64 -10.23 11.15
C LYS A 149 6.97 -10.87 12.50
N ASN A 150 8.23 -11.29 12.65
CA ASN A 150 8.80 -11.78 13.91
C ASN A 150 10.15 -11.06 14.17
N LEU A 151 10.95 -11.58 15.10
CA LEU A 151 12.25 -11.03 15.48
C LEU A 151 13.40 -12.00 15.17
N LEU A 152 13.20 -12.94 14.24
CA LEU A 152 14.17 -14.00 13.91
C LEU A 152 15.42 -13.41 13.25
N SER A 153 16.59 -13.92 13.63
CA SER A 153 17.87 -13.59 12.98
C SER A 153 18.55 -14.81 12.34
N GLU A 154 18.07 -16.02 12.66
CA GLU A 154 18.53 -17.30 12.16
C GLU A 154 17.34 -18.24 11.92
N LEU A 155 17.56 -19.27 11.11
CA LEU A 155 16.58 -20.33 10.86
C LEU A 155 17.10 -21.66 11.42
N PRO A 156 16.20 -22.52 11.93
CA PRO A 156 16.55 -23.86 12.37
C PRO A 156 16.87 -24.76 11.17
N GLN A 157 17.13 -26.05 11.40
CA GLN A 157 17.23 -26.99 10.29
C GLN A 157 15.87 -27.08 9.56
N LEU A 158 15.92 -26.89 8.25
CA LEU A 158 14.76 -27.01 7.35
C LEU A 158 14.94 -28.22 6.42
N HIS A 159 13.83 -28.80 5.98
CA HIS A 159 13.81 -30.01 5.16
C HIS A 159 13.22 -29.77 3.77
N THR A 160 13.63 -30.61 2.81
CA THR A 160 13.30 -30.51 1.38
C THR A 160 11.81 -30.66 1.06
N SER A 161 10.98 -31.09 2.02
CA SER A 161 9.52 -31.12 1.90
C SER A 161 8.88 -29.74 1.75
N LEU A 162 9.57 -28.68 2.19
CA LEU A 162 9.06 -27.31 2.15
C LEU A 162 8.81 -26.83 0.71
N ARG A 163 7.60 -26.35 0.49
CA ARG A 163 7.14 -25.74 -0.77
C ARG A 163 6.87 -24.24 -0.63
N PHE A 164 6.57 -23.79 0.58
CA PHE A 164 6.31 -22.38 0.90
C PHE A 164 7.10 -21.97 2.13
N LEU A 165 7.88 -20.89 2.01
CA LEU A 165 8.61 -20.28 3.12
C LEU A 165 8.45 -18.76 3.06
N SER A 166 7.89 -18.18 4.13
CA SER A 166 7.88 -16.72 4.34
C SER A 166 8.60 -16.37 5.63
N ILE A 167 9.67 -15.60 5.51
CA ILE A 167 10.50 -15.07 6.60
C ILE A 167 10.56 -13.54 6.57
N SER A 168 9.61 -12.90 5.87
CA SER A 168 9.61 -11.45 5.68
C SER A 168 9.38 -10.68 6.99
N CYS A 169 9.84 -9.43 7.06
CA CYS A 169 9.75 -8.59 8.26
C CYS A 169 10.38 -9.26 9.50
N ASN A 170 11.67 -9.62 9.40
CA ASN A 170 12.47 -10.20 10.49
C ASN A 170 13.80 -9.44 10.64
N ASN A 171 14.78 -10.00 11.35
CA ASN A 171 16.07 -9.41 11.66
C ASN A 171 17.24 -10.11 10.94
N PHE A 172 17.04 -10.68 9.76
CA PHE A 172 18.12 -11.34 9.02
C PHE A 172 19.09 -10.32 8.41
N ASP A 173 20.32 -10.26 8.92
CA ASP A 173 21.41 -9.41 8.41
C ASP A 173 22.13 -10.03 7.18
N SER A 174 22.01 -11.35 7.02
CA SER A 174 22.57 -12.11 5.89
C SER A 174 21.57 -13.12 5.36
N PHE A 175 21.72 -13.54 4.11
CA PHE A 175 20.90 -14.59 3.54
C PHE A 175 21.09 -15.92 4.29
N PRO A 176 20.03 -16.58 4.78
CA PRO A 176 20.13 -17.87 5.46
C PRO A 176 20.39 -19.02 4.46
N ASN A 177 21.65 -19.47 4.39
CA ASN A 177 22.12 -20.41 3.38
C ASN A 177 21.46 -21.81 3.43
N ASN A 178 20.89 -22.22 4.56
CA ASN A 178 20.14 -23.48 4.66
C ASN A 178 18.92 -23.51 3.71
N ILE A 179 18.35 -22.35 3.35
CA ILE A 179 17.27 -22.26 2.37
C ILE A 179 17.70 -22.81 1.00
N THR A 180 18.98 -22.72 0.62
CA THR A 180 19.43 -23.14 -0.73
C THR A 180 19.41 -24.64 -0.96
N GLN A 181 19.09 -25.43 0.07
CA GLN A 181 18.90 -26.87 0.00
C GLN A 181 17.45 -27.27 -0.29
N LEU A 182 16.50 -26.32 -0.21
CA LEU A 182 15.06 -26.56 -0.35
C LEU A 182 14.64 -26.65 -1.83
N ILE A 183 15.14 -27.64 -2.55
CA ILE A 183 14.99 -27.74 -4.02
C ILE A 183 13.54 -27.79 -4.54
N HIS A 184 12.57 -28.15 -3.69
CA HIS A 184 11.13 -28.19 -4.01
C HIS A 184 10.36 -26.93 -3.60
N LEU A 185 11.08 -25.86 -3.21
CA LEU A 185 10.47 -24.61 -2.78
C LEU A 185 9.88 -23.86 -3.99
N HIS A 186 8.58 -23.57 -3.93
CA HIS A 186 7.85 -22.83 -4.97
C HIS A 186 7.69 -21.34 -4.62
N TYR A 187 7.66 -21.01 -3.33
CA TYR A 187 7.50 -19.65 -2.82
C TYR A 187 8.55 -19.35 -1.75
N LEU A 188 9.29 -18.25 -1.96
CA LEU A 188 10.21 -17.69 -0.98
C LEU A 188 9.97 -16.18 -0.83
N ASP A 189 9.69 -15.75 0.39
CA ASP A 189 9.65 -14.34 0.74
C ASP A 189 10.60 -14.04 1.91
N LEU A 190 11.62 -13.24 1.64
CA LEU A 190 12.56 -12.68 2.62
C LEU A 190 12.56 -11.15 2.63
N SER A 191 11.48 -10.54 2.16
CA SER A 191 11.34 -9.08 2.09
C SER A 191 11.40 -8.44 3.48
N ASN A 192 11.76 -7.15 3.58
CA ASN A 192 11.83 -6.42 4.84
C ASN A 192 12.78 -7.09 5.85
N ASN A 193 14.00 -7.33 5.42
CA ASN A 193 15.11 -7.79 6.25
C ASN A 193 16.29 -6.84 6.04
N LYS A 194 17.49 -7.23 6.45
CA LYS A 194 18.71 -6.42 6.33
C LYS A 194 19.74 -7.10 5.42
N VAL A 195 19.30 -7.98 4.52
CA VAL A 195 20.17 -8.77 3.66
C VAL A 195 20.90 -7.87 2.67
N ILE A 196 22.23 -7.97 2.64
CA ILE A 196 23.10 -7.15 1.78
C ILE A 196 23.47 -7.88 0.46
N SER A 197 23.52 -9.20 0.49
CA SER A 197 23.92 -10.01 -0.66
C SER A 197 23.12 -11.31 -0.73
N ILE A 198 22.91 -11.79 -1.94
CA ILE A 198 22.26 -13.06 -2.24
C ILE A 198 23.31 -14.02 -2.80
N PRO A 199 23.46 -15.23 -2.23
CA PRO A 199 24.44 -16.20 -2.70
C PRO A 199 24.03 -16.78 -4.07
N SER A 200 25.00 -17.18 -4.90
CA SER A 200 24.71 -17.84 -6.17
C SER A 200 23.94 -19.16 -6.00
N SER A 201 24.09 -19.82 -4.85
CA SER A 201 23.36 -21.05 -4.50
C SER A 201 21.84 -20.87 -4.39
N ILE A 202 21.30 -19.64 -4.33
CA ILE A 202 19.84 -19.43 -4.46
C ILE A 202 19.30 -20.00 -5.79
N CYS A 203 20.16 -20.07 -6.81
CA CYS A 203 19.82 -20.58 -8.14
C CYS A 203 19.61 -22.11 -8.16
N ASN A 204 19.87 -22.81 -7.05
CA ASN A 204 19.55 -24.23 -6.87
C ASN A 204 18.04 -24.49 -6.66
N LEU A 205 17.26 -23.45 -6.34
CA LEU A 205 15.82 -23.54 -6.12
C LEU A 205 15.07 -23.59 -7.45
N VAL A 206 15.31 -24.64 -8.23
CA VAL A 206 14.86 -24.73 -9.63
C VAL A 206 13.34 -24.74 -9.80
N GLU A 207 12.59 -25.19 -8.78
CA GLU A 207 11.12 -25.18 -8.76
C GLU A 207 10.52 -23.83 -8.30
N LEU A 208 11.36 -22.83 -7.95
CA LEU A 208 10.89 -21.58 -7.39
C LEU A 208 10.07 -20.77 -8.40
N GLU A 209 8.82 -20.49 -8.07
CA GLU A 209 7.90 -19.70 -8.89
C GLU A 209 7.83 -18.23 -8.47
N GLN A 210 8.00 -17.96 -7.17
CA GLN A 210 7.93 -16.61 -6.61
C GLN A 210 9.08 -16.35 -5.65
N LEU A 211 9.86 -15.30 -5.95
CA LEU A 211 10.95 -14.82 -5.13
C LEU A 211 10.71 -13.36 -4.76
N ARG A 212 10.46 -13.11 -3.48
CA ARG A 212 10.29 -11.76 -2.92
C ARG A 212 11.43 -11.45 -1.96
N MET A 213 12.10 -10.33 -2.23
CA MET A 213 13.28 -9.84 -1.51
C MET A 213 13.24 -8.32 -1.40
N SER A 214 12.06 -7.70 -1.48
CA SER A 214 11.95 -6.24 -1.43
C SER A 214 12.37 -5.71 -0.06
N PHE A 215 12.70 -4.43 0.04
CA PHE A 215 13.07 -3.81 1.34
C PHE A 215 14.23 -4.53 2.04
N ASN A 216 15.32 -4.70 1.30
CA ASN A 216 16.58 -5.20 1.82
C ASN A 216 17.70 -4.21 1.42
N TYR A 217 18.96 -4.58 1.61
CA TYR A 217 20.12 -3.79 1.21
C TYR A 217 20.88 -4.45 0.06
N ILE A 218 20.20 -5.23 -0.79
CA ILE A 218 20.83 -6.03 -1.84
C ILE A 218 21.43 -5.10 -2.90
N CYS A 219 22.73 -5.24 -3.14
CA CYS A 219 23.46 -4.44 -4.13
C CYS A 219 23.56 -5.09 -5.52
N SER A 220 23.39 -6.41 -5.60
CA SER A 220 23.47 -7.17 -6.84
C SER A 220 22.73 -8.51 -6.74
N LEU A 221 22.25 -9.01 -7.89
CA LEU A 221 21.79 -10.39 -8.05
C LEU A 221 22.91 -11.26 -8.63
N PRO A 222 22.92 -12.58 -8.37
CA PRO A 222 23.87 -13.50 -9.00
C PRO A 222 23.65 -13.58 -10.53
N ASN A 223 24.72 -13.82 -11.29
CA ASN A 223 24.64 -13.94 -12.76
C ASN A 223 23.84 -15.18 -13.18
N GLU A 224 23.82 -16.20 -12.32
CA GLU A 224 23.14 -17.47 -12.51
C GLU A 224 21.63 -17.40 -12.24
N ILE A 225 21.07 -16.23 -11.90
CA ILE A 225 19.63 -16.09 -11.57
C ILE A 225 18.72 -16.58 -12.71
N SER A 226 19.22 -16.57 -13.95
CA SER A 226 18.52 -17.12 -15.11
C SER A 226 18.25 -18.63 -15.05
N MET A 227 18.93 -19.36 -14.15
CA MET A 227 18.72 -20.81 -13.93
C MET A 227 17.39 -21.12 -13.22
N LEU A 228 16.74 -20.13 -12.61
CA LEU A 228 15.43 -20.29 -11.98
C LEU A 228 14.32 -20.41 -13.05
N SER A 229 14.26 -21.55 -13.74
CA SER A 229 13.46 -21.76 -14.95
C SER A 229 11.95 -21.76 -14.74
N HIS A 230 11.49 -21.81 -13.48
CA HIS A 230 10.08 -21.72 -13.10
C HIS A 230 9.70 -20.35 -12.52
N LEU A 231 10.66 -19.43 -12.34
CA LEU A 231 10.40 -18.15 -11.67
C LEU A 231 9.49 -17.26 -12.50
N ARG A 232 8.31 -16.98 -11.97
CA ARG A 232 7.27 -16.13 -12.59
C ARG A 232 7.27 -14.72 -11.99
N LEU A 233 7.53 -14.59 -10.70
CA LEU A 233 7.56 -13.31 -10.00
C LEU A 233 8.91 -13.11 -9.32
N LEU A 234 9.57 -12.01 -9.68
CA LEU A 234 10.74 -11.50 -8.97
C LEU A 234 10.43 -10.10 -8.44
N ASN A 235 10.38 -9.97 -7.12
CA ASN A 235 10.27 -8.68 -6.45
C ASN A 235 11.56 -8.39 -5.68
N ILE A 236 12.33 -7.41 -6.15
CA ILE A 236 13.53 -6.87 -5.51
C ILE A 236 13.46 -5.34 -5.45
N SER A 237 12.24 -4.82 -5.32
CA SER A 237 11.99 -3.39 -5.10
C SER A 237 12.61 -2.91 -3.78
N HIS A 238 12.90 -1.61 -3.67
CA HIS A 238 13.46 -1.01 -2.45
C HIS A 238 14.74 -1.70 -1.98
N ASN A 239 15.72 -1.75 -2.87
CA ASN A 239 17.05 -2.29 -2.62
C ASN A 239 18.11 -1.28 -3.11
N ARG A 240 19.37 -1.71 -3.24
CA ARG A 240 20.49 -0.86 -3.67
C ARG A 240 21.11 -1.34 -4.98
N LEU A 241 20.30 -1.90 -5.88
CA LEU A 241 20.78 -2.40 -7.16
C LEU A 241 21.21 -1.26 -8.07
N TYR A 242 22.45 -1.33 -8.58
CA TYR A 242 22.96 -0.42 -9.61
C TYR A 242 22.79 -0.98 -11.02
N GLN A 243 22.70 -2.29 -11.14
CA GLN A 243 22.49 -3.01 -12.39
C GLN A 243 21.75 -4.33 -12.13
N LEU A 244 21.08 -4.83 -13.17
CA LEU A 244 20.60 -6.20 -13.23
C LEU A 244 21.65 -7.10 -13.91
N PRO A 245 21.66 -8.41 -13.62
CA PRO A 245 22.56 -9.35 -14.30
C PRO A 245 22.25 -9.41 -15.81
N PRO A 246 23.23 -9.80 -16.65
CA PRO A 246 23.07 -9.84 -18.10
C PRO A 246 22.03 -10.88 -18.56
N TYR A 247 21.69 -11.85 -17.71
CA TYR A 247 20.68 -12.87 -17.96
C TYR A 247 19.64 -12.84 -16.83
N LEU A 248 18.37 -12.97 -17.20
CA LEU A 248 17.23 -13.07 -16.30
C LEU A 248 16.39 -14.30 -16.70
N PRO A 249 15.62 -14.89 -15.77
CA PRO A 249 14.82 -16.07 -16.09
C PRO A 249 13.77 -15.76 -17.17
N PHE A 250 13.75 -16.55 -18.24
CA PHE A 250 12.79 -16.42 -19.36
C PHE A 250 11.34 -16.71 -18.94
N SER A 251 11.14 -17.42 -17.83
CA SER A 251 9.85 -17.73 -17.23
C SER A 251 9.19 -16.53 -16.54
N LEU A 252 9.92 -15.42 -16.32
CA LEU A 252 9.38 -14.27 -15.62
C LEU A 252 8.14 -13.69 -16.30
N ARG A 253 7.18 -13.27 -15.47
CA ARG A 253 5.93 -12.60 -15.84
C ARG A 253 5.80 -11.27 -15.13
N THR A 254 6.22 -11.19 -13.87
CA THR A 254 6.18 -9.96 -13.09
C THR A 254 7.59 -9.64 -12.57
N LEU A 255 8.07 -8.44 -12.90
CA LEU A 255 9.37 -7.93 -12.46
C LEU A 255 9.18 -6.61 -11.71
N LEU A 256 9.33 -6.63 -10.40
CA LEU A 256 9.22 -5.44 -9.54
C LEU A 256 10.61 -5.07 -9.04
N ILE A 257 11.16 -3.98 -9.57
CA ILE A 257 12.52 -3.49 -9.30
C ILE A 257 12.55 -1.99 -8.99
N ASN A 258 11.39 -1.43 -8.66
CA ASN A 258 11.25 -0.02 -8.33
C ASN A 258 12.05 0.37 -7.08
N SER A 259 12.42 1.64 -6.98
CA SER A 259 13.22 2.18 -5.86
C SER A 259 14.56 1.45 -5.69
N ASN A 260 15.37 1.55 -6.73
CA ASN A 260 16.76 1.09 -6.76
C ASN A 260 17.62 2.21 -7.40
N HIS A 261 18.84 1.90 -7.81
CA HIS A 261 19.78 2.83 -8.45
C HIS A 261 20.12 2.41 -9.88
N LEU A 262 19.17 1.78 -10.59
CA LEU A 262 19.40 1.27 -11.95
C LEU A 262 19.51 2.41 -12.96
N ILE A 263 20.55 2.39 -13.79
CA ILE A 263 20.79 3.39 -14.85
C ILE A 263 20.34 2.88 -16.22
N CYS A 264 20.34 1.56 -16.43
CA CYS A 264 19.83 0.91 -17.63
C CYS A 264 19.21 -0.46 -17.32
N LEU A 265 18.38 -0.94 -18.25
CA LEU A 265 17.89 -2.32 -18.26
C LEU A 265 18.82 -3.21 -19.11
N PRO A 266 19.00 -4.50 -18.76
CA PRO A 266 19.82 -5.41 -19.57
C PRO A 266 19.07 -5.77 -20.85
N SER A 267 19.80 -5.87 -21.97
CA SER A 267 19.20 -6.10 -23.30
C SER A 267 18.42 -7.41 -23.41
N ILE A 268 18.67 -8.39 -22.53
CA ILE A 268 17.95 -9.67 -22.45
C ILE A 268 16.47 -9.48 -22.13
N ILE A 269 16.09 -8.40 -21.46
CA ILE A 269 14.71 -8.17 -21.01
C ILE A 269 13.71 -8.17 -22.17
N LYS A 270 14.16 -7.73 -23.35
CA LYS A 270 13.37 -7.69 -24.60
C LYS A 270 12.90 -9.08 -25.05
N ASN A 271 13.55 -10.15 -24.59
CA ASN A 271 13.27 -11.53 -24.95
C ASN A 271 12.40 -12.26 -23.90
N ILE A 272 11.98 -11.56 -22.83
CA ILE A 272 11.21 -12.15 -21.74
C ILE A 272 9.74 -11.80 -21.91
N HIS A 273 8.84 -12.75 -21.71
CA HIS A 273 7.39 -12.56 -21.84
C HIS A 273 6.79 -11.89 -20.59
N LEU A 274 7.26 -10.70 -20.23
CA LEU A 274 6.75 -9.96 -19.07
C LEU A 274 5.31 -9.48 -19.31
N ILE A 275 4.50 -9.59 -18.26
CA ILE A 275 3.14 -9.06 -18.14
C ILE A 275 3.18 -7.74 -17.39
N GLU A 276 3.94 -7.68 -16.30
CA GLU A 276 4.04 -6.50 -15.45
C GLU A 276 5.50 -6.17 -15.16
N ILE A 277 5.83 -4.89 -15.28
CA ILE A 277 7.12 -4.37 -14.87
C ILE A 277 6.96 -3.05 -14.12
N ASP A 278 7.53 -2.99 -12.90
CA ASP A 278 7.68 -1.75 -12.16
C ASP A 278 9.17 -1.43 -12.03
N ILE A 279 9.59 -0.40 -12.75
CA ILE A 279 10.95 0.14 -12.79
C ILE A 279 10.98 1.57 -12.23
N SER A 280 9.92 2.01 -11.55
CA SER A 280 9.82 3.37 -11.04
C SER A 280 10.88 3.69 -9.98
N CYS A 281 11.14 4.98 -9.73
CA CYS A 281 12.11 5.44 -8.73
C CYS A 281 13.51 4.82 -8.94
N ASN A 282 14.02 4.92 -10.16
CA ASN A 282 15.38 4.50 -10.53
C ASN A 282 16.07 5.68 -11.25
N GLN A 283 17.20 5.44 -11.92
CA GLN A 283 17.98 6.43 -12.67
C GLN A 283 18.02 6.08 -14.16
N LEU A 284 16.97 5.38 -14.65
CA LEU A 284 16.93 4.90 -16.03
C LEU A 284 16.83 6.08 -17.00
N VAL A 285 17.64 6.06 -18.05
CA VAL A 285 17.61 7.10 -19.10
C VAL A 285 16.73 6.73 -20.30
N SER A 286 16.40 5.44 -20.44
CA SER A 286 15.59 4.89 -21.54
C SER A 286 14.89 3.60 -21.13
N ILE A 287 13.78 3.30 -21.82
CA ILE A 287 13.02 2.04 -21.73
C ILE A 287 12.89 1.33 -23.09
N ASP A 288 13.78 1.63 -24.05
CA ASP A 288 13.69 1.12 -25.43
C ASP A 288 13.54 -0.40 -25.51
N TYR A 289 14.17 -1.16 -24.60
CA TYR A 289 14.05 -2.61 -24.58
C TYR A 289 12.64 -3.12 -24.27
N LEU A 290 11.79 -2.31 -23.63
CA LEU A 290 10.40 -2.68 -23.36
C LEU A 290 9.55 -2.67 -24.63
N THR A 291 9.95 -1.96 -25.69
CA THR A 291 9.21 -1.88 -26.96
C THR A 291 8.98 -3.24 -27.62
N ALA A 292 9.88 -4.20 -27.43
CA ALA A 292 9.80 -5.54 -27.99
C ALA A 292 8.89 -6.48 -27.18
N ILE A 293 8.47 -6.09 -25.97
CA ILE A 293 7.74 -6.97 -25.05
C ILE A 293 6.23 -6.77 -25.21
N HIS A 294 5.67 -7.28 -26.31
CA HIS A 294 4.25 -7.11 -26.64
C HIS A 294 3.26 -7.84 -25.70
N SER A 295 3.79 -8.57 -24.71
CA SER A 295 3.01 -9.20 -23.65
C SER A 295 2.67 -8.28 -22.48
N LEU A 296 3.34 -7.13 -22.37
CA LEU A 296 3.17 -6.20 -21.25
C LEU A 296 1.72 -5.69 -21.17
N GLN A 297 1.17 -5.80 -19.97
CA GLN A 297 -0.11 -5.25 -19.55
C GLN A 297 0.08 -4.04 -18.64
N SER A 298 1.13 -4.03 -17.81
CA SER A 298 1.40 -2.94 -16.87
C SER A 298 2.88 -2.53 -16.90
N ILE A 299 3.13 -1.23 -17.10
CA ILE A 299 4.45 -0.63 -17.04
C ILE A 299 4.38 0.56 -16.09
N ASN A 300 5.20 0.57 -15.05
CA ASN A 300 5.45 1.77 -14.27
C ASN A 300 6.92 2.17 -14.41
N CYS A 301 7.16 3.32 -15.03
CA CYS A 301 8.51 3.87 -15.21
C CYS A 301 8.66 5.28 -14.64
N SER A 302 7.83 5.61 -13.64
CA SER A 302 7.85 6.90 -12.97
C SER A 302 9.17 7.17 -12.24
N TYR A 303 9.48 8.43 -11.99
CA TYR A 303 10.63 8.90 -11.21
C TYR A 303 11.95 8.27 -11.68
N ASN A 304 12.16 8.28 -12.99
CA ASN A 304 13.42 7.97 -13.66
C ASN A 304 13.94 9.23 -14.40
N ASP A 305 15.11 9.12 -15.02
CA ASP A 305 15.71 10.13 -15.89
C ASP A 305 15.38 9.91 -17.38
N ILE A 306 14.24 9.28 -17.65
CA ILE A 306 13.80 8.93 -19.01
C ILE A 306 13.41 10.20 -19.76
N GLN A 307 14.11 10.51 -20.84
CA GLN A 307 13.77 11.67 -21.66
C GLN A 307 12.58 11.34 -22.58
N THR A 308 12.65 10.25 -23.34
CA THR A 308 11.64 9.93 -24.35
C THR A 308 10.96 8.60 -24.03
N ILE A 309 9.63 8.55 -24.08
CA ILE A 309 8.89 7.28 -24.15
C ILE A 309 8.82 6.86 -25.63
N PRO A 310 9.31 5.66 -26.00
CA PRO A 310 9.26 5.17 -27.37
C PRO A 310 7.82 5.00 -27.85
N LYS A 311 7.56 5.32 -29.13
CA LYS A 311 6.19 5.29 -29.69
C LYS A 311 5.62 3.88 -29.76
N GLU A 312 6.50 2.91 -29.95
CA GLU A 312 6.21 1.50 -30.08
C GLU A 312 5.57 0.92 -28.81
N VAL A 313 5.84 1.50 -27.62
CA VAL A 313 5.17 1.11 -26.37
C VAL A 313 3.66 1.36 -26.46
N PHE A 314 3.24 2.44 -27.11
CA PHE A 314 1.82 2.78 -27.28
C PHE A 314 1.10 1.89 -28.30
N GLU A 315 1.85 1.09 -29.07
CA GLU A 315 1.32 0.14 -30.05
C GLU A 315 1.06 -1.25 -29.43
N HIS A 316 1.41 -1.44 -28.16
CA HIS A 316 1.18 -2.69 -27.43
C HIS A 316 -0.31 -2.95 -27.21
N LYS A 317 -0.85 -3.94 -27.92
CA LYS A 317 -2.30 -4.29 -27.86
C LYS A 317 -2.78 -4.76 -26.49
N LYS A 318 -1.88 -5.29 -25.65
CA LYS A 318 -2.18 -5.82 -24.32
C LYS A 318 -1.95 -4.80 -23.21
N LEU A 319 -1.35 -3.65 -23.50
CA LEU A 319 -1.01 -2.67 -22.48
C LEU A 319 -2.28 -2.03 -21.92
N GLU A 320 -2.52 -2.26 -20.64
CA GLU A 320 -3.66 -1.76 -19.86
C GLU A 320 -3.24 -0.57 -18.97
N ARG A 321 -1.97 -0.49 -18.59
CA ARG A 321 -1.45 0.55 -17.70
C ARG A 321 -0.03 0.96 -18.10
N LEU A 322 0.17 2.25 -18.33
CA LEU A 322 1.49 2.88 -18.42
C LEU A 322 1.54 4.10 -17.51
N THR A 323 2.35 4.00 -16.46
CA THR A 323 2.51 5.04 -15.44
C THR A 323 3.86 5.73 -15.62
N VAL A 324 3.82 7.05 -15.90
CA VAL A 324 5.01 7.90 -16.07
C VAL A 324 4.84 9.23 -15.33
N CYS A 325 5.64 9.41 -14.27
CA CYS A 325 5.81 10.67 -13.53
C CYS A 325 7.32 10.97 -13.38
N GLY A 326 7.77 12.19 -13.05
CA GLY A 326 9.19 12.46 -12.72
C GLY A 326 9.93 13.50 -13.57
N LYS A 327 11.26 13.55 -13.46
CA LYS A 327 12.11 14.63 -13.98
C LYS A 327 12.21 14.58 -15.52
N ARG A 328 11.65 15.60 -16.18
CA ARG A 328 11.89 15.98 -17.60
C ARG A 328 11.87 14.84 -18.64
N CYS A 329 10.68 14.36 -18.99
CA CYS A 329 10.48 13.62 -20.24
C CYS A 329 10.27 14.60 -21.43
N SER A 330 11.19 14.65 -22.40
CA SER A 330 10.99 15.23 -23.75
C SER A 330 11.05 14.14 -24.81
N GLY A 331 9.99 13.93 -25.59
CA GLY A 331 9.90 12.83 -26.57
C GLY A 331 8.48 12.45 -26.94
N ILE A 332 7.53 12.77 -26.05
CA ILE A 332 6.12 12.92 -26.38
C ILE A 332 5.97 14.22 -27.19
N ASN A 333 6.51 14.28 -28.42
CA ASN A 333 6.60 15.52 -29.22
C ASN A 333 5.25 16.02 -29.78
N LYS A 334 4.16 15.82 -29.04
CA LYS A 334 2.94 16.66 -29.05
C LYS A 334 2.59 17.29 -27.69
N LEU A 335 3.32 17.03 -26.61
CA LEU A 335 3.14 17.64 -25.29
C LEU A 335 4.48 18.23 -24.83
N LYS A 336 4.61 19.56 -24.86
CA LYS A 336 5.77 20.28 -24.35
C LYS A 336 5.65 20.44 -22.84
N LYS A 337 6.80 20.28 -22.15
CA LYS A 337 7.20 20.68 -20.78
C LYS A 337 6.10 20.68 -19.69
N ASN A 338 6.34 19.86 -18.67
CA ASN A 338 5.58 19.69 -17.41
C ASN A 338 4.28 18.89 -17.56
N THR A 339 4.40 17.59 -17.86
CA THR A 339 3.27 16.67 -17.97
C THR A 339 3.50 15.44 -17.10
N VAL A 340 2.60 15.22 -16.13
CA VAL A 340 2.36 13.90 -15.51
C VAL A 340 1.46 13.13 -16.45
N VAL A 341 1.88 11.94 -16.88
CA VAL A 341 1.13 11.09 -17.80
C VAL A 341 0.93 9.74 -17.12
N LEU A 342 -0.23 9.56 -16.49
CA LEU A 342 -0.72 8.24 -16.14
C LEU A 342 -1.72 7.86 -17.25
N MET A 343 -1.43 6.78 -17.98
CA MET A 343 -2.32 6.23 -19.00
C MET A 343 -2.89 4.92 -18.48
N THR A 344 -4.18 4.94 -18.17
CA THR A 344 -4.99 3.74 -17.94
C THR A 344 -5.80 3.47 -19.21
N THR A 345 -5.54 2.34 -19.85
CA THR A 345 -6.33 1.81 -20.95
C THR A 345 -7.26 0.73 -20.40
N LYS A 346 -8.51 1.09 -20.09
CA LYS A 346 -9.57 0.09 -19.94
C LYS A 346 -9.92 -0.44 -21.34
N THR A 347 -9.89 -1.76 -21.49
CA THR A 347 -10.19 -2.49 -22.72
C THR A 347 -11.49 -2.01 -23.39
N ASN A 348 -11.42 -1.81 -24.72
CA ASN A 348 -12.50 -1.48 -25.65
C ASN A 348 -13.06 -0.04 -25.71
N ASN A 349 -12.50 0.95 -25.01
CA ASN A 349 -12.88 2.36 -25.23
C ASN A 349 -11.67 3.32 -25.28
N GLY A 350 -10.82 3.15 -26.31
CA GLY A 350 -9.86 4.17 -26.73
C GLY A 350 -8.67 4.44 -25.80
N LEU A 351 -7.53 4.75 -26.42
CA LEU A 351 -6.41 5.37 -25.73
C LEU A 351 -6.84 6.77 -25.25
N TYR A 352 -7.02 6.98 -23.94
CA TYR A 352 -6.99 8.33 -23.40
C TYR A 352 -5.54 8.80 -23.32
N SER A 353 -4.97 9.17 -24.46
CA SER A 353 -4.18 10.40 -24.43
C SER A 353 -5.20 11.48 -24.11
N LEU A 354 -4.98 12.28 -23.06
CA LEU A 354 -5.55 13.61 -23.08
C LEU A 354 -4.62 14.45 -23.95
N PRO A 355 -4.91 14.65 -25.24
CA PRO A 355 -4.27 15.75 -25.92
C PRO A 355 -4.73 16.98 -25.14
N VAL A 356 -3.78 17.65 -24.49
CA VAL A 356 -3.89 19.10 -24.30
C VAL A 356 -4.00 19.65 -25.71
N LYS A 357 -5.24 19.79 -26.22
CA LYS A 357 -5.47 20.59 -27.40
C LYS A 357 -4.92 21.96 -27.03
N ARG A 358 -3.98 22.46 -27.83
CA ARG A 358 -3.76 23.90 -27.95
C ARG A 358 -5.14 24.52 -28.19
N SER A 359 -5.77 25.05 -27.16
CA SER A 359 -6.59 26.22 -27.37
C SER A 359 -5.59 27.30 -27.75
N THR A 360 -5.88 27.92 -28.88
CA THR A 360 -5.15 29.01 -29.50
C THR A 360 -4.95 30.14 -28.49
N ILE A 361 -3.86 30.10 -27.73
CA ILE A 361 -3.23 31.31 -27.23
C ILE A 361 -2.10 31.57 -28.21
N THR A 362 -2.45 32.35 -29.23
CA THR A 362 -1.51 33.23 -29.92
C THR A 362 -0.61 33.81 -28.86
N THR A 363 0.70 33.70 -29.04
CA THR A 363 1.67 34.46 -28.28
C THR A 363 1.27 35.93 -28.37
N ILE A 364 0.48 36.42 -27.43
CA ILE A 364 0.40 37.85 -27.18
C ILE A 364 1.79 38.13 -26.62
N LYS A 365 2.67 38.65 -27.48
CA LYS A 365 3.75 39.51 -27.01
C LYS A 365 3.06 40.58 -26.17
N ARG A 366 3.04 40.37 -24.85
CA ARG A 366 2.60 41.39 -23.91
C ARG A 366 3.62 42.50 -24.08
N ASN A 367 3.18 43.67 -24.53
CA ASN A 367 4.02 44.85 -24.58
C ASN A 367 4.54 45.10 -23.15
N ASP A 368 5.87 45.08 -23.03
CA ASP A 368 6.66 45.10 -21.80
C ASP A 368 6.60 46.42 -21.00
N ASN A 369 5.45 47.10 -20.88
CA ASN A 369 5.44 48.40 -20.19
C ASN A 369 4.29 48.72 -19.24
N LYS A 370 3.27 47.86 -19.01
CA LYS A 370 2.25 48.12 -17.96
C LYS A 370 1.63 46.86 -17.35
N SER A 371 2.41 46.06 -16.62
CA SER A 371 1.85 45.13 -15.62
C SER A 371 2.77 45.06 -14.40
N LYS A 372 2.28 45.54 -13.25
CA LYS A 372 2.94 45.32 -11.95
C LYS A 372 3.06 43.81 -11.72
N LEU A 373 4.28 43.37 -11.43
CA LEU A 373 4.63 42.03 -10.94
C LEU A 373 3.66 41.58 -9.85
N ILE A 374 3.01 40.42 -10.05
CA ILE A 374 2.28 39.73 -8.98
C ILE A 374 3.21 38.61 -8.46
N TYR A 375 4.17 39.04 -7.62
CA TYR A 375 5.08 38.25 -6.77
C TYR A 375 6.21 37.41 -7.40
N PRO A 376 7.45 37.92 -7.52
CA PRO A 376 8.64 37.08 -7.79
C PRO A 376 8.90 36.04 -6.67
N CYS A 377 9.38 34.84 -7.02
CA CYS A 377 9.64 33.71 -6.11
C CYS A 377 10.97 32.97 -6.42
N ASN A 378 11.79 32.68 -5.39
CA ASN A 378 13.11 32.03 -5.52
C ASN A 378 13.23 30.70 -4.75
N THR A 379 12.13 30.08 -4.34
CA THR A 379 12.16 28.85 -3.52
C THR A 379 12.83 27.67 -4.23
N ILE A 380 13.76 27.02 -3.53
CA ILE A 380 14.43 25.78 -3.94
C ILE A 380 13.86 24.65 -3.07
N CYS A 381 12.96 23.84 -3.61
CA CYS A 381 12.49 22.63 -2.93
C CYS A 381 13.08 21.37 -3.57
N SER A 382 13.21 20.30 -2.79
CA SER A 382 13.42 18.94 -3.30
C SER A 382 12.31 18.01 -2.82
N PHE A 383 11.95 17.02 -3.63
CA PHE A 383 10.78 16.17 -3.38
C PHE A 383 11.13 14.69 -3.39
N GLY A 384 10.46 13.94 -2.53
CA GLY A 384 10.56 12.50 -2.39
C GLY A 384 9.18 11.90 -2.34
N ILE A 385 8.98 10.79 -3.04
CA ILE A 385 7.67 10.17 -3.20
C ILE A 385 7.83 8.68 -2.98
N SER A 386 6.90 8.10 -2.23
CA SER A 386 6.84 6.67 -2.01
C SER A 386 5.40 6.20 -2.02
N GLU A 387 5.14 5.16 -2.79
CA GLU A 387 3.83 4.54 -2.94
C GLU A 387 3.91 3.05 -2.63
N TRP A 388 2.86 2.46 -2.09
CA TRP A 388 2.71 1.02 -1.92
C TRP A 388 1.23 0.65 -1.98
N LYS A 389 0.89 -0.34 -2.80
CA LYS A 389 -0.51 -0.75 -3.03
C LYS A 389 -1.18 -1.38 -1.81
N GLY A 390 -0.41 -1.90 -0.86
CA GLY A 390 -1.00 -2.70 0.20
C GLY A 390 -1.52 -4.05 -0.28
N ASN A 391 -2.51 -4.56 0.44
CA ASN A 391 -3.26 -5.76 0.09
C ASN A 391 -4.48 -5.45 -0.80
N ARG A 392 -4.68 -4.18 -1.19
CA ARG A 392 -5.74 -3.79 -2.12
C ARG A 392 -5.55 -4.46 -3.46
N GLU A 393 -6.64 -4.69 -4.19
CA GLU A 393 -6.59 -5.22 -5.55
C GLU A 393 -5.84 -4.24 -6.48
N THR A 394 -6.10 -2.94 -6.34
CA THR A 394 -5.51 -1.86 -7.14
C THR A 394 -4.88 -0.76 -6.29
N MET A 395 -3.97 0.03 -6.88
CA MET A 395 -3.56 1.32 -6.34
C MET A 395 -4.62 2.34 -6.75
N GLU A 396 -5.51 2.68 -5.83
CA GLU A 396 -6.59 3.66 -5.96
C GLU A 396 -6.09 5.08 -5.69
N ASP A 397 -5.03 5.25 -4.89
CA ASP A 397 -4.36 6.55 -4.75
C ASP A 397 -3.74 7.03 -6.06
N CYS A 398 -3.71 8.34 -6.23
CA CYS A 398 -2.93 9.03 -7.24
C CYS A 398 -2.28 10.26 -6.65
N LEU A 399 -1.07 10.59 -7.07
CA LEU A 399 -0.39 11.81 -6.66
C LEU A 399 0.37 12.46 -7.81
N CYS A 400 0.63 13.76 -7.66
CA CYS A 400 1.44 14.55 -8.59
C CYS A 400 2.18 15.65 -7.84
N VAL A 401 3.43 15.89 -8.24
CA VAL A 401 4.22 17.04 -7.84
C VAL A 401 4.64 17.80 -9.10
N ILE A 402 4.31 19.09 -9.15
CA ILE A 402 4.65 20.00 -10.25
C ILE A 402 5.57 21.07 -9.70
N GLU A 403 6.83 21.01 -10.10
CA GLU A 403 7.80 22.05 -9.81
C GLU A 403 7.69 23.23 -10.78
N ASN A 404 7.95 24.45 -10.30
CA ASN A 404 7.85 25.69 -11.06
C ASN A 404 6.46 25.86 -11.72
N PHE A 405 5.42 25.66 -10.92
CA PHE A 405 4.02 25.75 -11.32
C PHE A 405 3.58 27.21 -11.47
N ILE A 406 3.08 27.60 -12.65
CA ILE A 406 2.78 28.98 -13.07
C ILE A 406 4.03 29.85 -13.23
N GLU A 407 4.85 29.96 -12.18
CA GLU A 407 6.12 30.70 -12.19
C GLU A 407 7.26 29.91 -11.55
N HIS A 408 8.50 30.37 -11.75
CA HIS A 408 9.69 29.77 -11.13
C HIS A 408 9.60 29.84 -9.60
N GLY A 409 9.95 28.76 -8.91
CA GLY A 409 9.90 28.64 -7.44
C GLY A 409 8.50 28.40 -6.86
N ASN A 410 7.45 28.33 -7.67
CA ASN A 410 6.13 27.89 -7.20
C ASN A 410 6.00 26.38 -7.37
N HIS A 411 5.39 25.67 -6.43
CA HIS A 411 5.22 24.22 -6.54
C HIS A 411 3.79 23.81 -6.24
N LEU A 412 3.30 22.77 -6.90
CA LEU A 412 1.98 22.20 -6.67
C LEU A 412 2.12 20.73 -6.30
N ILE A 413 1.58 20.34 -5.16
CA ILE A 413 1.42 18.94 -4.75
C ILE A 413 -0.07 18.64 -4.77
N VAL A 414 -0.46 17.54 -5.40
CA VAL A 414 -1.83 17.02 -5.36
C VAL A 414 -1.74 15.55 -4.96
N LEU A 415 -2.40 15.19 -3.87
CA LEU A 415 -2.55 13.82 -3.40
C LEU A 415 -4.03 13.50 -3.34
N CYS A 416 -4.43 12.43 -4.00
CA CYS A 416 -5.80 11.94 -4.05
C CYS A 416 -5.78 10.49 -3.60
N ASP A 417 -6.34 10.21 -2.44
CA ASP A 417 -6.55 8.86 -1.93
C ASP A 417 -7.97 8.42 -2.32
N GLY A 418 -8.00 7.41 -3.18
CA GLY A 418 -9.17 6.98 -3.94
C GLY A 418 -9.90 5.83 -3.23
N HIS A 419 -11.23 5.81 -3.35
CA HIS A 419 -12.03 4.76 -2.74
C HIS A 419 -13.16 4.30 -3.65
N GLY A 420 -13.37 2.98 -3.68
CA GLY A 420 -14.37 2.34 -4.54
C GLY A 420 -13.94 2.28 -6.01
N GLY A 421 -12.66 2.56 -6.28
CA GLY A 421 -12.07 2.68 -7.61
C GLY A 421 -11.00 3.76 -7.69
N SER A 422 -10.23 3.76 -8.79
CA SER A 422 -9.11 4.68 -9.01
C SER A 422 -9.41 5.77 -10.06
N GLU A 423 -10.64 5.87 -10.56
CA GLU A 423 -10.99 6.76 -11.67
C GLU A 423 -11.08 8.23 -11.23
N THR A 424 -11.73 8.51 -10.10
CA THR A 424 -11.83 9.87 -9.55
C THR A 424 -10.47 10.43 -9.13
N SER A 425 -9.67 9.68 -8.38
CA SER A 425 -8.34 10.10 -7.93
C SER A 425 -7.43 10.41 -9.13
N PHE A 426 -7.44 9.53 -10.13
CA PHE A 426 -6.72 9.73 -11.38
C PHE A 426 -7.22 10.96 -12.16
N TYR A 427 -8.54 11.15 -12.26
CA TYR A 427 -9.11 12.31 -12.93
C TYR A 427 -8.66 13.60 -12.26
N CYS A 428 -8.73 13.65 -10.92
CA CYS A 428 -8.31 14.82 -10.15
C CYS A 428 -6.85 15.15 -10.43
N VAL A 429 -5.94 14.20 -10.25
CA VAL A 429 -4.50 14.40 -10.44
C VAL A 429 -4.15 14.78 -11.88
N SER A 430 -4.80 14.17 -12.87
CA SER A 430 -4.53 14.45 -14.30
C SER A 430 -5.06 15.81 -14.77
N ARG A 431 -6.12 16.34 -14.15
CA ARG A 431 -6.78 17.59 -14.57
C ARG A 431 -6.55 18.78 -13.66
N PHE A 432 -5.98 18.58 -12.48
CA PHE A 432 -5.83 19.63 -11.49
C PHE A 432 -5.11 20.86 -12.06
N LYS A 433 -3.95 20.62 -12.71
CA LYS A 433 -3.11 21.65 -13.32
C LYS A 433 -3.87 22.47 -14.37
N GLU A 434 -4.52 21.80 -15.33
CA GLU A 434 -5.26 22.49 -16.39
C GLU A 434 -6.42 23.31 -15.81
N THR A 435 -7.13 22.75 -14.84
CA THR A 435 -8.30 23.36 -14.22
C THR A 435 -7.91 24.62 -13.44
N ILE A 436 -6.86 24.53 -12.62
CA ILE A 436 -6.40 25.68 -11.84
C ILE A 436 -5.82 26.77 -12.76
N GLU A 437 -5.05 26.43 -13.80
CA GLU A 437 -4.53 27.39 -14.79
C GLU A 437 -5.66 28.12 -15.54
N LYS A 438 -6.69 27.39 -15.97
CA LYS A 438 -7.88 27.94 -16.61
C LYS A 438 -8.57 28.96 -15.70
N ILE A 439 -8.72 28.64 -14.41
CA ILE A 439 -9.37 29.54 -13.44
C ILE A 439 -8.49 30.75 -13.15
N PHE A 440 -7.18 30.59 -13.03
CA PHE A 440 -6.21 31.69 -12.91
C PHE A 440 -6.35 32.69 -14.07
N ILE A 441 -6.46 32.21 -15.30
CA ILE A 441 -6.62 33.06 -16.50
C ILE A 441 -7.98 33.76 -16.51
N GLN A 442 -9.04 33.06 -16.15
CA GLN A 442 -10.41 33.59 -16.17
C GLN A 442 -10.67 34.60 -15.04
N LYS A 443 -10.01 34.43 -13.88
CA LYS A 443 -10.23 35.21 -12.68
C LYS A 443 -8.89 35.59 -12.01
N PRO A 444 -8.02 36.37 -12.66
CA PRO A 444 -6.69 36.68 -12.15
C PRO A 444 -6.69 37.52 -10.87
N GLU A 445 -7.80 38.23 -10.60
CA GLU A 445 -7.97 39.00 -9.37
C GLU A 445 -8.53 38.17 -8.20
N ALA A 446 -8.93 36.92 -8.45
CA ALA A 446 -9.33 36.03 -7.38
C ALA A 446 -8.09 35.60 -6.58
N GLY A 447 -8.16 35.71 -5.25
CA GLY A 447 -7.11 35.17 -4.39
C GLY A 447 -6.94 33.67 -4.59
N ILE A 448 -5.72 33.15 -4.39
CA ILE A 448 -5.36 31.74 -4.58
C ILE A 448 -6.34 30.78 -3.88
N SER A 449 -6.81 31.12 -2.68
CA SER A 449 -7.82 30.34 -1.95
C SER A 449 -9.12 30.14 -2.74
N ASN A 450 -9.64 31.22 -3.35
CA ASN A 450 -10.83 31.13 -4.18
C ASN A 450 -10.56 30.32 -5.45
N ILE A 451 -9.37 30.46 -6.03
CA ILE A 451 -8.97 29.69 -7.21
C ILE A 451 -8.93 28.19 -6.88
N LEU A 452 -8.36 27.80 -5.74
CA LEU A 452 -8.34 26.41 -5.28
C LEU A 452 -9.75 25.88 -5.03
N ILE A 453 -10.61 26.61 -4.32
CA ILE A 453 -12.01 26.22 -4.12
C ILE A 453 -12.71 25.98 -5.46
N GLN A 454 -12.59 26.93 -6.40
CA GLN A 454 -13.22 26.80 -7.72
C GLN A 454 -12.63 25.63 -8.52
N THR A 455 -11.36 25.29 -8.32
CA THR A 455 -10.71 24.15 -8.98
C THR A 455 -11.35 22.85 -8.53
N PHE A 456 -11.53 22.64 -7.22
CA PHE A 456 -12.21 21.46 -6.69
C PHE A 456 -13.66 21.35 -7.20
N LEU A 457 -14.40 22.47 -7.22
CA LEU A 457 -15.79 22.49 -7.70
C LEU A 457 -15.89 22.16 -9.20
N GLU A 458 -14.99 22.70 -10.04
CA GLU A 458 -14.96 22.42 -11.47
C GLU A 458 -14.51 20.98 -11.75
N LEU A 459 -13.53 20.45 -11.00
CA LEU A 459 -13.13 19.04 -11.08
C LEU A 459 -14.31 18.13 -10.76
N ASN A 460 -14.98 18.33 -9.63
CA ASN A 460 -16.14 17.53 -9.23
C ASN A 460 -17.27 17.59 -10.26
N LYS A 461 -17.57 18.79 -10.77
CA LYS A 461 -18.57 18.96 -11.84
C LYS A 461 -18.22 18.12 -13.07
N ASN A 462 -16.95 18.11 -13.47
CA ASN A 462 -16.53 17.36 -14.64
C ASN A 462 -16.51 15.84 -14.39
N ILE A 463 -16.16 15.39 -13.19
CA ILE A 463 -16.28 13.98 -12.76
C ILE A 463 -17.73 13.51 -12.91
N ASN A 464 -18.69 14.32 -12.47
CA ASN A 464 -20.13 14.03 -12.60
C ASN A 464 -20.55 13.92 -14.07
N VAL A 465 -20.08 14.82 -14.93
CA VAL A 465 -20.34 14.81 -16.38
C VAL A 465 -19.74 13.57 -17.05
N CYS A 466 -18.57 13.13 -16.61
CA CYS A 466 -17.92 11.92 -17.10
C CYS A 466 -18.61 10.62 -16.64
N GLY A 467 -19.55 10.70 -15.68
CA GLY A 467 -20.29 9.53 -15.19
C GLY A 467 -19.45 8.60 -14.30
N ILE A 468 -18.30 9.08 -13.80
CA ILE A 468 -17.44 8.35 -12.87
C ILE A 468 -18.21 8.10 -11.56
N LYS A 469 -18.09 6.90 -11.01
CA LYS A 469 -18.93 6.42 -9.90
C LYS A 469 -18.20 6.27 -8.56
N ASP A 470 -16.87 6.14 -8.59
CA ASP A 470 -16.05 6.09 -7.39
C ASP A 470 -15.86 7.50 -6.78
N GLY A 471 -15.07 7.57 -5.73
CA GLY A 471 -14.78 8.81 -5.01
C GLY A 471 -13.31 8.93 -4.64
N SER A 472 -12.91 10.12 -4.20
CA SER A 472 -11.55 10.36 -3.76
C SER A 472 -11.49 11.50 -2.76
N THR A 473 -10.63 11.36 -1.77
CA THR A 473 -10.07 12.49 -1.05
C THR A 473 -9.20 13.31 -2.02
N CYS A 474 -8.89 14.56 -1.66
CA CYS A 474 -8.00 15.39 -2.45
C CYS A 474 -7.37 16.45 -1.56
N LEU A 475 -6.06 16.34 -1.42
CA LEU A 475 -5.21 17.28 -0.71
C LEU A 475 -4.29 17.97 -1.72
N CYS A 476 -4.49 19.26 -1.89
CA CYS A 476 -3.70 20.12 -2.75
C CYS A 476 -2.88 21.10 -1.91
N ILE A 477 -1.59 21.21 -2.23
CA ILE A 477 -0.68 22.18 -1.62
C ILE A 477 -0.05 23.02 -2.72
N PHE A 478 -0.30 24.32 -2.68
CA PHE A 478 0.39 25.29 -3.51
C PHE A 478 1.43 26.04 -2.66
N ILE A 479 2.68 25.85 -3.03
CA ILE A 479 3.86 26.39 -2.35
C ILE A 479 4.34 27.62 -3.14
N CYS A 480 4.41 28.76 -2.46
CA CYS A 480 5.00 30.00 -2.95
C CYS A 480 6.18 30.41 -2.06
N ASP A 481 6.91 31.45 -2.47
CA ASP A 481 8.10 31.91 -1.73
C ASP A 481 7.80 32.18 -0.26
N LYS A 482 6.69 32.88 -0.03
CA LYS A 482 6.29 33.36 1.29
C LYS A 482 5.18 32.54 1.92
N LYS A 483 4.46 31.70 1.16
CA LYS A 483 3.19 31.13 1.60
C LYS A 483 2.99 29.68 1.22
N LEU A 484 2.29 28.96 2.08
CA LEU A 484 1.68 27.67 1.80
C LEU A 484 0.17 27.86 1.74
N TYR A 485 -0.45 27.39 0.66
CA TYR A 485 -1.89 27.29 0.51
C TYR A 485 -2.26 25.81 0.47
N ILE A 486 -3.05 25.36 1.43
CA ILE A 486 -3.47 23.97 1.57
C ILE A 486 -4.97 23.92 1.36
N ALA A 487 -5.41 23.10 0.42
CA ALA A 487 -6.81 22.82 0.14
C ALA A 487 -7.08 21.34 0.35
N ASN A 488 -7.96 20.98 1.29
CA ASN A 488 -8.20 19.59 1.67
C ASN A 488 -9.68 19.20 1.56
N THR A 489 -9.96 18.06 0.95
CA THR A 489 -11.22 17.31 1.09
C THR A 489 -10.88 15.87 1.48
N GLY A 490 -11.51 15.35 2.53
CA GLY A 490 -11.24 14.01 3.05
C GLY A 490 -10.29 14.01 4.24
N ASP A 491 -9.57 12.91 4.45
CA ASP A 491 -8.74 12.60 5.62
C ASP A 491 -7.24 12.44 5.31
N CYS A 492 -6.83 12.68 4.07
CA CYS A 492 -5.43 13.00 3.75
C CYS A 492 -4.89 14.11 4.67
N LYS A 493 -3.63 13.97 5.09
CA LYS A 493 -3.02 14.88 6.06
C LYS A 493 -1.68 15.45 5.62
N CYS A 494 -1.48 16.72 5.97
CA CYS A 494 -0.25 17.47 5.77
C CYS A 494 0.38 17.85 7.12
N LEU A 495 1.65 17.48 7.31
CA LEU A 495 2.44 17.79 8.49
C LEU A 495 3.68 18.60 8.09
N LEU A 496 3.80 19.80 8.64
CA LEU A 496 4.99 20.64 8.50
C LEU A 496 5.96 20.33 9.64
N ILE A 497 7.18 19.95 9.29
CA ILE A 497 8.28 19.77 10.24
C ILE A 497 9.11 21.05 10.28
N LYS A 498 9.28 21.57 11.49
CA LYS A 498 10.10 22.74 11.80
C LYS A 498 11.37 22.30 12.54
N GLN A 499 12.34 23.19 12.65
CA GLN A 499 13.58 22.96 13.40
C GLN A 499 13.33 22.40 14.82
N ASP A 500 12.34 22.95 15.53
CA ASP A 500 12.03 22.60 16.93
C ASP A 500 10.63 22.00 17.15
N GLY A 501 10.03 21.37 16.13
CA GLY A 501 8.74 20.71 16.29
C GLY A 501 8.01 20.43 14.98
N PHE A 502 6.69 20.29 15.06
CA PHE A 502 5.85 20.09 13.90
C PHE A 502 4.48 20.79 14.04
N ILE A 503 3.83 21.06 12.91
CA ILE A 503 2.49 21.65 12.84
C ILE A 503 1.67 20.85 11.81
N GLN A 504 0.48 20.39 12.20
CA GLN A 504 -0.46 19.81 11.25
C GLN A 504 -1.19 20.94 10.49
N LEU A 505 -1.18 20.90 9.16
CA LEU A 505 -1.71 21.95 8.29
C LEU A 505 -3.07 21.61 7.66
N THR A 506 -3.64 20.45 8.00
CA THR A 506 -4.95 19.99 7.52
C THR A 506 -5.87 19.61 8.67
N VAL A 507 -7.17 19.75 8.44
CA VAL A 507 -8.22 19.16 9.27
C VAL A 507 -8.78 17.93 8.53
N GLU A 508 -8.94 16.81 9.24
CA GLU A 508 -9.58 15.62 8.71
C GLU A 508 -11.09 15.84 8.59
N HIS A 509 -11.70 15.35 7.52
CA HIS A 509 -13.13 15.52 7.26
C HIS A 509 -13.92 14.26 7.59
N ARG A 510 -14.04 13.97 8.89
CA ARG A 510 -14.83 12.84 9.42
C ARG A 510 -16.27 13.26 9.80
N PRO A 511 -17.30 12.43 9.55
CA PRO A 511 -18.71 12.76 9.81
C PRO A 511 -19.05 13.09 11.27
N VAL A 512 -18.27 12.56 12.21
CA VAL A 512 -18.44 12.75 13.66
C VAL A 512 -17.97 14.13 14.15
N ILE A 513 -17.21 14.87 13.34
CA ILE A 513 -16.71 16.19 13.72
C ILE A 513 -17.89 17.17 13.76
N LYS A 514 -18.02 17.94 14.84
CA LYS A 514 -19.19 18.79 15.13
C LYS A 514 -19.62 19.70 13.98
N SER A 515 -18.67 20.35 13.30
CA SER A 515 -18.94 21.22 12.14
C SER A 515 -19.42 20.42 10.92
N GLU A 516 -18.81 19.27 10.67
CA GLU A 516 -19.14 18.38 9.56
C GLU A 516 -20.50 17.71 9.78
N TYR A 517 -20.77 17.20 10.98
CA TYR A 517 -22.06 16.65 11.39
C TYR A 517 -23.18 17.67 11.18
N LYS A 518 -22.97 18.91 11.63
CA LYS A 518 -23.94 19.99 11.45
C LYS A 518 -24.23 20.22 9.96
N ARG A 519 -23.19 20.33 9.11
CA ARG A 519 -23.37 20.49 7.66
C ARG A 519 -24.13 19.31 7.04
N ILE A 520 -23.78 18.07 7.41
CA ILE A 520 -24.45 16.86 6.92
C ILE A 520 -25.95 16.91 7.24
N ARG A 521 -26.31 17.25 8.49
CA ARG A 521 -27.71 17.39 8.92
C ARG A 521 -28.45 18.51 8.20
N GLU A 522 -27.81 19.67 8.02
CA GLU A 522 -28.37 20.82 7.29
C GLU A 522 -28.64 20.50 5.81
N ASN A 523 -27.89 19.58 5.22
CA ASN A 523 -28.08 19.09 3.85
C ASN A 523 -28.98 17.84 3.77
N GLY A 524 -29.72 17.51 4.84
CA GLY A 524 -30.69 16.41 4.85
C GLY A 524 -30.10 15.00 5.07
N GLY A 525 -28.81 14.90 5.38
CA GLY A 525 -28.15 13.63 5.69
C GLY A 525 -28.22 13.22 7.16
N TYR A 526 -27.61 12.09 7.47
CA TYR A 526 -27.46 11.58 8.85
C TYR A 526 -26.09 10.92 9.03
N VAL A 527 -25.70 10.67 10.28
CA VAL A 527 -24.47 9.92 10.61
C VAL A 527 -24.86 8.73 11.47
N ILE A 528 -24.44 7.54 11.05
CA ILE A 528 -24.62 6.28 11.79
C ILE A 528 -23.34 5.46 11.65
N ASN A 529 -22.88 4.84 12.75
CA ASN A 529 -21.61 4.09 12.81
C ASN A 529 -20.42 4.89 12.23
N ASP A 530 -20.33 6.17 12.57
CA ASP A 530 -19.30 7.12 12.10
C ASP A 530 -19.28 7.37 10.58
N ARG A 531 -20.33 6.98 9.86
CA ARG A 531 -20.44 7.11 8.40
C ARG A 531 -21.57 8.07 8.00
N THR A 532 -21.29 8.91 7.00
CA THR A 532 -22.27 9.74 6.31
C THR A 532 -23.29 8.85 5.60
N ASN A 533 -24.57 9.00 5.97
CA ASN A 533 -25.70 8.16 5.56
C ASN A 533 -25.48 6.66 5.75
N GLY A 534 -24.57 6.25 6.64
CA GLY A 534 -24.18 4.84 6.80
C GLY A 534 -23.31 4.30 5.66
N ILE A 535 -22.96 5.11 4.66
CA ILE A 535 -22.27 4.67 3.44
C ILE A 535 -20.78 4.98 3.50
N LEU A 536 -20.37 6.20 3.79
CA LEU A 536 -18.97 6.65 3.64
C LEU A 536 -18.42 7.23 4.96
N ALA A 537 -17.17 6.89 5.30
CA ALA A 537 -16.51 7.38 6.52
C ALA A 537 -15.98 8.82 6.40
N LEU A 538 -16.35 9.53 5.33
CA LEU A 538 -15.93 10.89 5.01
C LEU A 538 -17.12 11.85 4.97
N SER A 539 -16.86 13.13 5.23
CA SER A 539 -17.84 14.23 5.10
C SER A 539 -17.58 15.14 3.89
N ARG A 540 -16.40 15.05 3.27
CA ARG A 540 -16.02 15.78 2.04
C ARG A 540 -15.21 14.87 1.13
N SER A 541 -15.51 14.89 -0.17
CA SER A 541 -14.73 14.21 -1.22
C SER A 541 -15.04 14.81 -2.59
N LEU A 542 -14.20 14.48 -3.57
CA LEU A 542 -14.53 14.62 -4.99
C LEU A 542 -15.16 13.30 -5.46
N GLY A 543 -16.10 13.35 -6.41
CA GLY A 543 -16.83 12.15 -6.85
C GLY A 543 -17.97 11.79 -5.89
N ASP A 544 -18.20 10.50 -5.63
CA ASP A 544 -19.28 10.03 -4.73
C ASP A 544 -20.66 10.65 -5.04
N THR A 545 -20.96 10.76 -6.33
CA THR A 545 -22.09 11.55 -6.85
C THR A 545 -23.45 11.15 -6.29
N SER A 546 -23.60 9.90 -5.86
CA SER A 546 -24.81 9.36 -5.24
C SER A 546 -25.11 9.92 -3.85
N ILE A 547 -24.12 10.50 -3.16
CA ILE A 547 -24.24 11.02 -1.78
C ILE A 547 -24.24 12.56 -1.78
N GLN A 548 -23.91 13.22 -2.91
CA GLN A 548 -24.03 14.67 -3.02
C GLN A 548 -25.51 15.10 -2.99
N PRO A 549 -25.86 16.24 -2.34
CA PRO A 549 -24.99 17.28 -1.78
C PRO A 549 -24.61 17.10 -0.31
N ILE A 550 -25.00 15.98 0.33
CA ILE A 550 -24.72 15.72 1.75
C ILE A 550 -23.21 15.65 1.97
N LEU A 551 -22.52 15.00 1.04
CA LEU A 551 -21.08 15.09 0.87
C LEU A 551 -20.73 16.29 -0.01
N THR A 552 -19.75 17.11 0.38
CA THR A 552 -19.36 18.30 -0.40
C THR A 552 -17.96 18.17 -1.00
N PRO A 553 -17.76 18.61 -2.26
CA PRO A 553 -16.43 18.74 -2.86
C PRO A 553 -15.70 20.02 -2.45
N THR A 554 -16.31 20.86 -1.61
CA THR A 554 -15.71 22.15 -1.21
C THR A 554 -14.55 21.92 -0.24
N PRO A 555 -13.31 22.27 -0.60
CA PRO A 555 -12.17 22.04 0.29
C PRO A 555 -12.19 22.98 1.48
N ASP A 556 -11.62 22.54 2.59
CA ASP A 556 -11.14 23.44 3.62
C ASP A 556 -9.83 24.09 3.17
N ILE A 557 -9.68 25.40 3.41
CA ILE A 557 -8.50 26.16 3.00
C ILE A 557 -7.71 26.63 4.22
N PHE A 558 -6.47 26.18 4.32
CA PHE A 558 -5.50 26.68 5.29
C PHE A 558 -4.41 27.50 4.57
N ILE A 559 -4.07 28.66 5.13
CA ILE A 559 -3.03 29.55 4.58
C ILE A 559 -2.03 29.83 5.68
N ARG A 560 -0.75 29.70 5.35
CA ARG A 560 0.33 29.98 6.29
C ARG A 560 1.46 30.74 5.61
N GLU A 561 2.06 31.69 6.33
CA GLU A 561 3.36 32.25 5.96
C GLU A 561 4.46 31.19 6.20
N ARG A 562 5.46 31.16 5.32
CA ARG A 562 6.65 30.33 5.49
C ARG A 562 7.63 31.02 6.42
N GLU A 563 8.33 30.21 7.20
CA GLU A 563 9.37 30.65 8.13
C GLU A 563 10.70 29.97 7.79
N GLU A 564 11.82 30.61 8.15
CA GLU A 564 13.15 30.01 7.98
C GLU A 564 13.33 28.70 8.78
N SER A 565 12.50 28.49 9.81
CA SER A 565 12.50 27.28 10.60
C SER A 565 11.77 26.10 9.94
N ASP A 566 11.10 26.30 8.80
CA ASP A 566 10.40 25.25 8.06
C ASP A 566 11.42 24.35 7.34
N GLN A 567 11.42 23.05 7.62
CA GLN A 567 12.42 22.13 7.07
C GLN A 567 11.81 21.13 6.08
N PHE A 568 10.67 20.53 6.45
CA PHE A 568 10.01 19.54 5.60
C PHE A 568 8.50 19.70 5.62
N LEU A 569 7.87 19.30 4.52
CA LEU A 569 6.43 19.14 4.42
C LEU A 569 6.15 17.67 4.08
N ILE A 570 5.34 17.01 4.91
CA ILE A 570 4.95 15.61 4.73
C ILE A 570 3.47 15.59 4.34
N VAL A 571 3.15 14.99 3.20
CA VAL A 571 1.79 14.86 2.67
C VAL A 571 1.53 13.38 2.47
N ALA A 572 0.51 12.82 3.12
CA ALA A 572 0.20 11.40 2.97
C ALA A 572 -1.28 11.07 3.15
N CYS A 573 -1.68 9.91 2.65
CA CYS A 573 -3.02 9.33 2.76
C CYS A 573 -3.25 8.65 4.12
N ASP A 574 -4.48 8.18 4.34
CA ASP A 574 -4.88 7.46 5.54
C ASP A 574 -4.03 6.20 5.81
N GLY A 575 -3.57 5.52 4.74
CA GLY A 575 -2.69 4.36 4.82
C GLY A 575 -1.37 4.62 5.57
N VAL A 576 -0.96 5.88 5.72
CA VAL A 576 0.10 6.31 6.65
C VAL A 576 -0.48 6.70 8.01
N TRP A 577 -1.46 7.62 8.00
CA TRP A 577 -1.87 8.35 9.20
C TRP A 577 -2.75 7.56 10.17
N ASP A 578 -3.36 6.48 9.72
CA ASP A 578 -4.07 5.53 10.60
C ASP A 578 -3.10 4.66 11.41
N PHE A 579 -1.84 4.54 10.96
CA PHE A 579 -0.84 3.67 11.57
C PHE A 579 0.31 4.42 12.25
N LEU A 580 0.57 5.67 11.84
CA LEU A 580 1.64 6.50 12.39
C LEU A 580 1.10 7.82 12.94
N ARG A 581 1.42 8.10 14.20
CA ARG A 581 1.13 9.40 14.81
C ARG A 581 2.08 10.48 14.30
N ASN A 582 1.67 11.74 14.43
CA ASN A 582 2.48 12.89 14.02
C ASN A 582 3.88 12.89 14.67
N GLU A 583 3.98 12.49 15.94
CA GLU A 583 5.24 12.40 16.69
C GLU A 583 6.17 11.32 16.11
N GLU A 584 5.60 10.22 15.59
CA GLU A 584 6.35 9.12 14.98
C GLU A 584 6.91 9.56 13.63
N VAL A 585 6.09 10.21 12.80
CA VAL A 585 6.55 10.79 11.52
C VAL A 585 7.61 11.85 11.76
N TYR A 586 7.40 12.77 12.70
CA TYR A 586 8.42 13.75 13.11
C TYR A 586 9.73 13.08 13.54
N SER A 587 9.65 12.01 14.32
CA SER A 587 10.83 11.25 14.76
C SER A 587 11.57 10.58 13.59
N ILE A 588 10.84 10.07 12.59
CA ILE A 588 11.42 9.49 11.36
C ILE A 588 12.20 10.56 10.59
N VAL A 589 11.60 11.73 10.39
CA VAL A 589 12.19 12.86 9.65
C VAL A 589 13.40 13.41 10.40
N LYS A 590 13.29 13.64 11.71
CA LYS A 590 14.37 14.20 12.53
C LYS A 590 15.62 13.32 12.53
N LYS A 591 15.46 11.99 12.56
CA LYS A 591 16.57 11.03 12.44
C LYS A 591 17.22 11.00 11.05
N ARG A 592 16.56 11.59 10.05
CA ARG A 592 16.94 11.53 8.63
C ARG A 592 17.06 12.92 7.98
N ILE A 593 17.31 13.96 8.77
CA ILE A 593 17.38 15.35 8.29
C ILE A 593 18.36 15.57 7.12
N ASN A 594 19.45 14.79 7.10
CA ASN A 594 20.49 14.86 6.06
C ASN A 594 20.25 13.92 4.88
N PHE A 595 19.18 13.12 4.89
CA PHE A 595 18.87 12.19 3.80
C PHE A 595 18.10 12.89 2.69
N GLU A 596 18.05 12.23 1.54
CA GLU A 596 17.21 12.68 0.43
C GLU A 596 15.73 12.51 0.80
N PRO A 597 14.85 13.42 0.35
CA PRO A 597 13.41 13.32 0.62
C PRO A 597 12.81 11.94 0.26
N SER A 598 13.34 11.26 -0.77
CA SER A 598 12.89 9.93 -1.20
C SER A 598 13.15 8.84 -0.16
N ASP A 599 14.24 8.94 0.60
CA ASP A 599 14.56 8.00 1.67
C ASP A 599 13.63 8.22 2.87
N ILE A 600 13.29 9.48 3.13
CA ILE A 600 12.38 9.88 4.21
C ILE A 600 10.96 9.41 3.88
N SER A 601 10.45 9.67 2.66
CA SER A 601 9.12 9.25 2.24
C SER A 601 8.99 7.73 2.31
N SER A 602 9.98 7.00 1.77
CA SER A 602 10.02 5.53 1.83
C SER A 602 10.01 5.04 3.28
N SER A 603 10.82 5.62 4.16
CA SER A 603 10.86 5.23 5.57
C SER A 603 9.52 5.43 6.30
N ILE A 604 8.75 6.47 5.94
CA ILE A 604 7.41 6.73 6.49
C ILE A 604 6.45 5.63 6.02
N ARG A 605 6.39 5.40 4.71
CA ARG A 605 5.53 4.38 4.11
C ARG A 605 5.85 2.97 4.65
N ASP A 606 7.12 2.64 4.77
CA ASP A 606 7.58 1.31 5.22
C ASP A 606 7.27 1.10 6.70
N MET A 607 7.36 2.16 7.50
CA MET A 607 6.93 2.10 8.90
C MET A 607 5.42 1.90 9.01
N ALA A 608 4.61 2.55 8.16
CA ALA A 608 3.16 2.32 8.13
C ALA A 608 2.84 0.86 7.77
N PHE A 609 3.54 0.29 6.78
CA PHE A 609 3.42 -1.13 6.45
C PHE A 609 3.83 -2.06 7.61
N ALA A 610 4.97 -1.77 8.24
CA ALA A 610 5.46 -2.53 9.38
C ALA A 610 4.44 -2.53 10.53
N ARG A 611 3.74 -1.40 10.73
CA ARG A 611 2.65 -1.25 11.70
C ARG A 611 1.31 -1.87 11.29
N GLY A 612 1.27 -2.56 10.15
CA GLY A 612 0.11 -3.34 9.73
C GLY A 612 -0.78 -2.64 8.71
N SER A 613 -0.36 -1.52 8.14
CA SER A 613 -1.10 -0.93 7.02
C SER A 613 -1.28 -1.96 5.91
N THR A 614 -2.52 -2.15 5.49
CA THR A 614 -2.90 -2.99 4.35
C THR A 614 -3.50 -2.18 3.21
N ASP A 615 -3.60 -0.86 3.40
CA ASP A 615 -4.21 0.05 2.44
C ASP A 615 -3.23 0.48 1.34
N ASN A 616 -3.71 1.26 0.38
CA ASN A 616 -2.84 2.07 -0.44
C ASN A 616 -2.12 3.08 0.45
N VAL A 617 -0.81 3.20 0.25
CA VAL A 617 0.04 4.08 1.03
C VAL A 617 0.78 5.00 0.09
N SER A 618 0.46 6.28 0.14
CA SER A 618 1.07 7.33 -0.66
C SER A 618 1.65 8.40 0.25
N CYS A 619 2.92 8.71 0.08
CA CYS A 619 3.61 9.74 0.87
C CYS A 619 4.50 10.61 -0.02
N VAL A 620 4.37 11.93 0.14
CA VAL A 620 5.23 12.95 -0.45
C VAL A 620 5.96 13.68 0.67
N VAL A 621 7.28 13.80 0.52
CA VAL A 621 8.14 14.63 1.37
C VAL A 621 8.70 15.75 0.52
N CYS A 622 8.45 16.99 0.90
CA CYS A 622 9.11 18.17 0.36
C CYS A 622 10.13 18.67 1.38
N LYS A 623 11.35 18.94 0.96
CA LYS A 623 12.40 19.58 1.76
C LYS A 623 12.63 21.00 1.23
N PHE A 624 12.57 21.97 2.14
CA PHE A 624 12.70 23.40 1.84
C PHE A 624 14.15 23.88 1.75
#